data_AF-B6DU70-F1
#
_entry.id   AF-B6DU70-F1
#
_cell.length_a   1.000
_cell.length_b   1.000
_cell.length_c   1.000
_cell.angle_alpha   90.00
_cell.angle_beta   90.00
_cell.angle_gamma   90.00
#
_symmetry.space_group_name_H-M   'P 1'
#
loop_
_entity.id
_entity.type
_entity.pdbx_description
1 polymer ?
#
loop_
_entity_poly.entity_id
_entity_poly.type
_entity_poly.pdbx_seq_one_letter_code
_entity_poly.pdbx_strand_id
1 'polypeptide(L)' 'SGYHYGVWSCEGCKAFFKRSIQGHNDYMCPATNQCTIDKNRRKSCQACRLRKCYEVGMMKGVTKAWS' A
#
# COMPACT_ATOMS: atom_id res chain seq x y z
N SER A 1 2.63 -3.28 -13.58
CA SER A 1 1.52 -3.84 -12.78
C SER A 1 1.73 -5.34 -12.75
N GLY A 2 1.51 -5.97 -11.61
CA GLY A 2 1.75 -7.40 -11.42
C GLY A 2 1.42 -7.85 -9.99
N TYR A 3 1.74 -9.10 -9.66
CA TYR A 3 1.59 -9.62 -8.30
C TYR A 3 2.75 -9.14 -7.41
N HIS A 4 2.44 -8.34 -6.41
CA HIS A 4 3.41 -7.81 -5.44
C HIS A 4 2.85 -7.96 -4.03
N TYR A 5 3.66 -8.46 -3.09
CA TYR A 5 3.28 -8.60 -1.67
C TYR A 5 1.99 -9.39 -1.44
N GLY A 6 1.68 -10.37 -2.29
CA GLY A 6 0.50 -11.23 -2.15
C GLY A 6 -0.75 -10.77 -2.90
N VAL A 7 -0.71 -9.65 -3.65
CA VAL A 7 -1.88 -9.12 -4.38
C VAL A 7 -1.50 -8.56 -5.76
N TRP A 8 -2.46 -8.51 -6.69
CA TRP A 8 -2.27 -7.76 -7.93
C TRP A 8 -2.27 -6.25 -7.66
N SER A 9 -1.20 -5.57 -8.04
CA SER A 9 -1.05 -4.13 -7.81
C SER A 9 -0.22 -3.42 -8.87
N CYS A 10 -0.34 -2.10 -8.91
CA CYS A 10 0.50 -1.25 -9.75
C CYS A 10 1.88 -1.01 -9.12
N GLU A 11 2.88 -0.66 -9.94
CA GLU A 11 4.26 -0.42 -9.46
C GLU A 11 4.32 0.71 -8.41
N GLY A 12 3.43 1.70 -8.52
CA GLY A 12 3.36 2.78 -7.54
C GLY A 12 2.94 2.32 -6.15
N CYS A 13 2.04 1.33 -6.03
CA CYS A 13 1.63 0.79 -4.73
C CYS A 13 2.64 -0.23 -4.20
N LYS A 14 3.28 -1.01 -5.07
CA LYS A 14 4.44 -1.84 -4.72
C LYS A 14 5.54 -1.02 -4.06
N ALA A 15 6.01 0.04 -4.73
CA ALA A 15 7.11 0.85 -4.22
C ALA A 15 6.73 1.63 -2.95
N PHE A 16 5.48 2.10 -2.86
CA PHE A 16 4.95 2.74 -1.67
C PHE A 16 4.96 1.77 -0.48
N PHE A 17 4.33 0.60 -0.62
CA PHE A 17 4.23 -0.40 0.44
C PHE A 17 5.62 -0.86 0.91
N LYS A 18 6.57 -1.10 -0.02
CA LYS A 18 7.96 -1.42 0.30
C LYS A 18 8.58 -0.39 1.27
N ARG A 19 8.45 0.90 0.98
CA ARG A 19 9.00 1.96 1.84
C ARG A 19 8.27 2.02 3.18
N SER A 20 6.95 1.85 3.16
CA SER A 20 6.11 1.89 4.36
C SER A 20 6.45 0.80 5.39
N ILE A 21 6.83 -0.40 4.94
CA ILE A 21 7.16 -1.53 5.82
C ILE A 21 8.65 -1.66 6.19
N GLN A 22 9.51 -0.85 5.56
CA GLN A 22 10.97 -0.82 5.80
C GLN A 22 11.40 0.37 6.68
N GLY A 23 10.67 1.49 6.63
CA GLY A 23 10.98 2.68 7.43
C GLY A 23 10.00 2.90 8.58
N HIS A 24 10.38 3.75 9.52
CA HIS A 24 9.49 4.30 10.54
C HIS A 24 8.62 5.40 9.89
N ASN A 25 7.40 5.06 9.49
CA ASN A 25 6.49 5.99 8.82
C ASN A 25 5.26 6.24 9.69
N ASP A 26 5.20 7.41 10.32
CA ASP A 26 4.05 7.86 11.10
C ASP A 26 3.07 8.63 10.20
N TYR A 27 2.41 7.90 9.28
CA TYR A 27 1.44 8.53 8.40
C TYR A 27 0.17 8.91 9.18
N MET A 28 -0.13 10.20 9.20
CA MET A 28 -1.41 10.73 9.67
C MET A 28 -2.33 11.06 8.50
N CYS A 29 -3.62 10.76 8.65
CA CYS A 29 -4.63 11.18 7.68
C CYS A 29 -4.94 12.66 7.90
N PRO A 30 -4.96 13.50 6.86
CA PRO A 30 -5.34 14.91 6.98
C PRO A 30 -6.86 15.13 7.12
N ALA A 31 -7.64 14.05 7.19
CA ALA A 31 -9.09 14.05 7.21
C ALA A 31 -9.60 12.96 8.18
N THR A 32 -10.66 12.24 7.83
CA THR A 32 -11.39 11.32 8.73
C THR A 32 -11.01 9.84 8.57
N ASN A 33 -9.79 9.55 8.12
CA ASN A 33 -9.29 8.18 7.84
C ASN A 33 -10.12 7.39 6.80
N GLN A 34 -10.99 8.04 6.03
CA GLN A 34 -11.90 7.44 5.04
C GLN A 34 -11.62 7.92 3.60
N CYS A 35 -10.39 8.39 3.32
CA CYS A 35 -10.05 8.88 1.98
C CYS A 35 -10.20 7.78 0.94
N THR A 36 -10.89 8.07 -0.17
CA THR A 36 -10.92 7.17 -1.32
C THR A 36 -9.55 7.13 -2.01
N ILE A 37 -9.04 5.92 -2.26
CA ILE A 37 -7.74 5.70 -2.91
C ILE A 37 -7.95 5.17 -4.32
N ASP A 38 -7.72 6.03 -5.31
CA ASP A 38 -7.74 5.70 -6.74
C ASP A 38 -6.45 6.19 -7.44
N LYS A 39 -6.36 6.03 -8.76
CA LYS A 39 -5.16 6.40 -9.53
C LYS A 39 -4.77 7.88 -9.36
N ASN A 40 -5.75 8.76 -9.19
CA ASN A 40 -5.58 10.21 -9.11
C ASN A 40 -5.36 10.69 -7.67
N ARG A 41 -6.07 10.09 -6.69
CA ARG A 41 -6.08 10.52 -5.29
C ARG A 41 -5.13 9.76 -4.35
N ARG A 42 -4.50 8.68 -4.81
CA ARG A 42 -3.56 7.88 -4.00
C ARG A 42 -2.34 8.65 -3.46
N LYS A 43 -2.04 9.86 -3.93
CA LYS A 43 -0.96 10.69 -3.37
C LYS A 43 -1.44 11.60 -2.23
N SER A 44 -2.75 11.84 -2.12
CA SER A 44 -3.33 12.82 -1.19
C SER A 44 -3.34 12.36 0.26
N CYS A 45 -3.30 11.05 0.52
CA CYS A 45 -3.28 10.52 1.88
C CYS A 45 -2.48 9.22 1.97
N GLN A 46 -1.30 9.29 2.58
CA GLN A 46 -0.42 8.14 2.76
C GLN A 46 -1.00 7.15 3.80
N ALA A 47 -1.64 7.66 4.85
CA ALA A 47 -2.24 6.82 5.90
C ALA A 47 -3.34 5.90 5.33
N CYS A 48 -4.34 6.48 4.65
CA CYS A 48 -5.42 5.70 4.04
C CYS A 48 -4.92 4.81 2.89
N ARG A 49 -3.89 5.25 2.16
CA ARG A 49 -3.27 4.41 1.14
C ARG A 49 -2.62 3.16 1.75
N LEU A 50 -1.86 3.31 2.83
CA LEU A 50 -1.23 2.19 3.52
C LEU A 50 -2.27 1.27 4.14
N ARG A 51 -3.29 1.83 4.81
CA ARG A 51 -4.44 1.06 5.29
C ARG A 51 -5.07 0.23 4.16
N LYS A 52 -5.34 0.86 3.00
CA LYS A 52 -5.92 0.15 1.86
C LYS A 52 -5.01 -0.96 1.34
N CYS A 53 -3.68 -0.77 1.33
CA CYS A 53 -2.74 -1.83 0.98
C CYS A 53 -2.91 -3.07 1.88
N TYR A 54 -3.01 -2.89 3.20
CA TYR A 54 -3.27 -3.99 4.12
C TYR A 54 -4.66 -4.61 3.93
N GLU A 55 -5.70 -3.79 3.75
CA GLU A 55 -7.08 -4.28 3.54
C GLU A 55 -7.25 -5.16 2.31
N VAL A 56 -6.50 -4.88 1.23
CA VAL A 56 -6.53 -5.73 0.03
C VAL A 56 -5.62 -6.95 0.15
N GLY A 57 -4.87 -7.10 1.24
CA GLY A 57 -4.05 -8.27 1.54
C GLY A 57 -2.55 -8.12 1.26
N MET A 58 -1.99 -6.90 1.15
CA MET A 58 -0.54 -6.74 1.05
C MET A 58 0.15 -7.10 2.37
N MET A 59 1.14 -8.00 2.34
CA MET A 59 1.82 -8.48 3.54
C MET A 59 3.35 -8.52 3.38
N LYS A 60 4.07 -8.16 4.46
CA LYS A 60 5.53 -8.31 4.56
C LYS A 60 5.85 -9.79 4.81
N GLY A 61 6.37 -10.48 3.81
CA GLY A 61 6.75 -11.90 3.91
C GLY A 61 6.08 -12.83 2.91
N VAL A 62 5.09 -12.34 2.14
CA VAL A 62 4.56 -13.09 0.99
C VAL A 62 5.50 -12.88 -0.21
N THR A 63 6.68 -13.49 -0.13
CA THR A 63 7.38 -13.97 -1.31
C THR A 63 6.80 -15.33 -1.60
N LYS A 64 5.74 -15.42 -2.44
CA LYS A 64 5.40 -16.73 -2.98
C LYS A 64 6.64 -17.23 -3.72
N ALA A 65 7.32 -18.21 -3.14
CA ALA A 65 8.20 -19.10 -3.87
C ALA A 65 7.36 -19.62 -5.03
N TRP A 66 7.73 -19.25 -6.24
CA TRP A 66 7.21 -19.92 -7.41
C TRP A 66 7.65 -21.39 -7.32
N SER A 67 6.68 -22.29 -7.19
CA SER A 67 6.75 -23.66 -7.68
C SER A 67 6.19 -23.68 -9.09
#